data_AF-A0A0N0AQZ5-F1
#
_entry.id   AF-A0A0N0AQZ5-F1
#
_cell.length_a   1.000
_cell.length_b   1.000
_cell.length_c   1.000
_cell.angle_alpha   90.00
_cell.angle_beta   90.00
_cell.angle_gamma   90.00
#
_symmetry.space_group_name_H-M   'P 1'
#
loop_
_entity.id
_entity.type
_entity.pdbx_description
1 polymer ?
#
loop_
_entity_poly.entity_id
_entity_poly.type
_entity_poly.pdbx_seq_one_letter_code
_entity_poly.pdbx_strand_id
1 'polypeptide(L)'
;MANPFVKAWKYFMAAFSSKIDEHADPKVQIQQAIEEAQRQHQALSQQAAAVIGNQRQLEMKLNRQLGEVEKLQASARQALVLADEARAKGDEPRATQFETAAQGFATQLVTAEQSIEDLKTLHDQALQAATQAKQAVERNAMVLQTKLAERTKLLSQLEQAKMQEQVSHSLRQMTELAAPGNTPSLEEVRDKIEKRYTTALGSAELAQNSVQGRMLEVQQSTTEMAGHSRLEQIRASMAGGKVAGEVTSGQPASAAASIQQEIQQRVQQTQAQPTQQIQQNPPASQG
;
A
#
# COMPACT_ATOMS: atom_id res chain seq x y z
N MET A 1 31.55 32.52 14.10
CA MET A 1 30.82 32.40 15.38
C MET A 1 29.33 32.43 15.06
N ALA A 2 28.55 31.45 15.52
CA ALA A 2 27.14 31.31 15.13
C ALA A 2 26.27 32.41 15.76
N ASN A 3 25.67 33.26 14.92
CA ASN A 3 24.88 34.41 15.35
C ASN A 3 23.70 33.97 16.25
N PRO A 4 23.56 34.52 17.47
CA PRO A 4 22.48 34.18 18.40
C PRO A 4 21.09 34.49 17.82
N PHE A 5 21.00 35.44 16.89
CA PHE A 5 19.77 35.82 16.20
C PHE A 5 19.23 34.73 15.25
N VAL A 6 20.12 34.02 14.54
CA VAL A 6 19.74 32.91 13.64
C VAL A 6 19.27 31.71 14.46
N LYS A 7 19.84 31.50 15.65
CA LYS A 7 19.36 30.49 16.58
C LYS A 7 17.98 30.85 17.12
N ALA A 8 17.76 32.09 17.55
CA ALA A 8 16.44 32.55 18.00
C ALA A 8 15.38 32.44 16.89
N TRP A 9 15.72 32.80 15.64
CA TRP A 9 14.82 32.64 14.49
C TRP A 9 14.53 31.17 14.16
N LYS A 10 15.54 30.30 14.26
CA LYS A 10 15.35 28.85 14.12
C LYS A 10 14.46 28.27 15.22
N TYR A 11 14.64 28.68 16.48
CA TYR A 11 13.78 28.25 17.58
C TYR A 11 12.37 28.82 17.47
N PHE A 12 12.22 30.06 16.99
CA PHE A 12 10.92 30.66 16.71
C PHE A 12 10.20 29.93 15.57
N MET A 13 10.88 29.68 14.45
CA MET A 13 10.35 28.87 13.35
C MET A 13 10.08 27.43 13.76
N ALA A 14 10.90 26.81 14.61
CA ALA A 14 10.67 25.47 15.12
C ALA A 14 9.49 25.43 16.11
N ALA A 15 9.32 26.44 16.96
CA ALA A 15 8.18 26.57 17.86
C ALA A 15 6.87 26.90 17.12
N PHE A 16 6.96 27.59 15.97
CA PHE A 16 5.83 27.86 15.09
C PHE A 16 5.50 26.66 14.19
N SER A 17 6.52 25.97 13.65
CA SER A 17 6.34 24.76 12.83
C SER A 17 5.82 23.59 13.65
N SER A 18 6.32 23.39 14.87
CA SER A 18 5.84 22.36 15.80
C SER A 18 4.37 22.53 16.17
N LYS A 19 3.82 23.75 16.16
CA LYS A 19 2.41 24.02 16.44
C LYS A 19 1.51 24.03 15.20
N ILE A 20 2.08 24.10 14.00
CA ILE A 20 1.34 24.15 12.73
C ILE A 20 1.29 22.79 12.04
N ASP A 21 2.35 21.99 12.16
CA ASP A 21 2.38 20.64 11.59
C ASP A 21 1.43 19.68 12.33
N GLU A 22 1.12 19.96 13.59
CA GLU A 22 0.17 19.19 14.42
C GLU A 22 -1.30 19.64 14.23
N HIS A 23 -1.55 20.60 13.33
CA HIS A 23 -2.88 21.12 12.97
C HIS A 23 -3.00 21.31 11.45
N ALA A 24 -2.64 20.29 10.66
CA ALA A 24 -2.95 20.30 9.24
C ALA A 24 -4.47 20.49 9.06
N ASP A 25 -4.90 21.64 8.53
CA ASP A 25 -6.33 21.97 8.33
C ASP A 25 -6.99 20.76 7.65
N PRO A 26 -8.04 20.16 8.24
CA PRO A 26 -8.69 18.98 7.67
C PRO A 26 -9.11 19.18 6.20
N LYS A 27 -9.35 20.43 5.78
CA LYS A 27 -9.57 20.78 4.36
C LYS A 27 -8.40 20.40 3.46
N VAL A 28 -7.16 20.66 3.89
CA VAL A 28 -5.93 20.34 3.14
C VAL A 28 -5.74 18.83 3.07
N GLN A 29 -5.96 18.11 4.16
CA GLN A 29 -5.86 16.64 4.17
C GLN A 29 -6.86 15.99 3.21
N ILE A 30 -8.12 16.45 3.23
CA ILE A 30 -9.16 15.98 2.29
C ILE A 30 -8.74 16.27 0.83
N GLN A 31 -8.17 17.45 0.56
CA GLN A 31 -7.72 17.82 -0.77
C GLN A 31 -6.55 16.94 -1.24
N GLN A 32 -5.55 16.70 -0.38
CA GLN A 32 -4.42 15.83 -0.67
C GLN A 32 -4.88 14.39 -0.98
N ALA A 33 -5.82 13.85 -0.19
CA ALA A 33 -6.36 12.51 -0.41
C ALA A 33 -7.08 12.37 -1.76
N ILE A 34 -7.75 13.42 -2.24
CA ILE A 34 -8.38 13.43 -3.56
C ILE A 34 -7.35 13.56 -4.67
N GLU A 35 -6.35 14.44 -4.53
CA GLU A 35 -5.28 14.55 -5.53
C GLU A 35 -4.51 13.24 -5.69
N GLU A 36 -4.23 12.55 -4.58
CA GLU A 36 -3.61 11.23 -4.61
C GLU A 36 -4.50 10.20 -5.32
N ALA A 37 -5.79 10.15 -4.99
CA ALA A 37 -6.74 9.25 -5.65
C ALA A 37 -6.85 9.54 -7.17
N GLN A 38 -6.85 10.81 -7.56
CA GLN A 38 -6.84 11.22 -8.97
C GLN A 38 -5.54 10.81 -9.67
N ARG A 39 -4.38 11.02 -9.04
CA ARG A 39 -3.09 10.57 -9.59
C ARG A 39 -3.05 9.06 -9.75
N GLN A 40 -3.56 8.32 -8.78
CA GLN A 40 -3.64 6.86 -8.85
C GLN A 40 -4.54 6.41 -10.01
N HIS A 41 -5.70 7.05 -10.18
CA HIS A 41 -6.60 6.77 -11.31
C HIS A 41 -5.94 7.04 -12.67
N GLN A 42 -5.24 8.16 -12.79
CA GLN A 42 -4.49 8.51 -14.01
C GLN A 42 -3.38 7.49 -14.30
N ALA A 43 -2.61 7.09 -13.29
CA ALA A 43 -1.56 6.09 -13.44
C ALA A 43 -2.11 4.72 -13.86
N LEU A 44 -3.19 4.24 -13.22
CA LEU A 44 -3.85 2.99 -13.61
C LEU A 44 -4.42 3.05 -15.03
N SER A 45 -5.00 4.19 -15.41
CA SER A 45 -5.54 4.39 -16.76
C SER A 45 -4.44 4.35 -17.83
N GLN A 46 -3.28 4.93 -17.56
CA GLN A 46 -2.12 4.88 -18.46
C GLN A 46 -1.57 3.44 -18.58
N GLN A 47 -1.47 2.72 -17.47
CA GLN A 47 -1.06 1.30 -17.49
C GLN A 47 -2.05 0.45 -18.30
N ALA A 48 -3.35 0.64 -18.08
CA ALA A 48 -4.37 -0.05 -18.85
C ALA A 48 -4.30 0.29 -20.34
N ALA A 49 -4.06 1.55 -20.69
CA ALA A 49 -3.88 1.97 -22.08
C ALA A 49 -2.69 1.25 -22.74
N ALA A 50 -1.57 1.08 -22.03
CA ALA A 50 -0.42 0.33 -22.53
C ALA A 50 -0.74 -1.15 -22.78
N VAL A 51 -1.45 -1.81 -21.85
CA VAL A 51 -1.87 -3.21 -21.99
C VAL A 51 -2.86 -3.40 -23.13
N ILE A 52 -3.86 -2.52 -23.23
CA ILE A 52 -4.85 -2.54 -24.32
C ILE A 52 -4.15 -2.26 -25.66
N GLY A 53 -3.19 -1.34 -25.69
CA GLY A 53 -2.38 -1.05 -26.87
C GLY A 53 -1.59 -2.27 -27.35
N ASN A 54 -0.99 -3.04 -26.43
CA ASN A 54 -0.31 -4.29 -26.77
C ASN A 54 -1.27 -5.32 -27.38
N GLN A 55 -2.46 -5.51 -26.79
CA GLN A 55 -3.50 -6.38 -27.37
C GLN A 55 -3.85 -5.97 -28.80
N ARG A 56 -4.06 -4.67 -29.05
CA ARG A 56 -4.38 -4.15 -30.39
C ARG A 56 -3.24 -4.36 -31.38
N GLN A 57 -1.99 -4.25 -30.93
CA GLN A 57 -0.82 -4.55 -31.76
C GLN A 57 -0.75 -6.02 -32.15
N LEU A 58 -1.06 -6.94 -31.24
CA LEU A 58 -1.13 -8.37 -31.53
C LEU A 58 -2.25 -8.69 -32.52
N GLU A 59 -3.42 -8.09 -32.37
CA GLU A 59 -4.55 -8.23 -33.30
C GLU A 59 -4.16 -7.77 -34.72
N MET A 60 -3.48 -6.63 -34.85
CA MET A 60 -2.98 -6.16 -36.15
C MET A 60 -1.93 -7.09 -36.77
N LYS A 61 -1.02 -7.65 -35.96
CA LYS A 61 -0.03 -8.63 -36.42
C LYS A 61 -0.71 -9.90 -36.90
N LEU A 62 -1.68 -10.40 -36.14
CA LEU A 62 -2.48 -11.59 -36.47
C LEU A 62 -3.19 -11.41 -37.81
N ASN A 63 -3.90 -10.29 -38.00
CA ASN A 63 -4.56 -10.00 -39.28
C ASN A 63 -3.58 -9.91 -40.46
N ARG A 64 -2.40 -9.35 -40.25
CA ARG A 64 -1.37 -9.30 -41.31
C ARG A 64 -0.87 -10.69 -41.69
N GLN A 65 -0.64 -11.55 -40.69
CA GLN A 65 -0.19 -12.94 -40.92
C GLN A 65 -1.28 -13.78 -41.59
N LEU A 66 -2.55 -13.61 -41.21
CA LEU A 66 -3.67 -14.26 -41.90
C LEU A 66 -3.71 -13.89 -43.40
N GLY A 67 -3.51 -12.60 -43.73
CA GLY A 67 -3.41 -12.17 -45.12
C GLY A 67 -2.17 -12.67 -45.86
N GLU A 68 -1.08 -12.98 -45.15
CA GLU A 68 0.13 -13.60 -45.73
C GLU A 68 -0.14 -15.07 -46.07
N VAL A 69 -0.81 -15.80 -45.18
CA VAL A 69 -1.28 -17.18 -45.41
C VAL A 69 -2.17 -17.25 -46.65
N GLU A 70 -3.15 -16.36 -46.79
CA GLU A 70 -4.03 -16.32 -47.96
C GLU A 70 -3.24 -16.12 -49.27
N LYS A 71 -2.25 -15.23 -49.26
CA LYS A 71 -1.38 -14.98 -50.43
C LYS A 71 -0.50 -16.18 -50.77
N LEU A 72 0.09 -16.82 -49.77
CA LEU A 72 0.91 -18.03 -49.95
C LEU A 72 0.08 -19.18 -50.51
N GLN A 73 -1.13 -19.39 -49.98
CA GLN A 73 -2.07 -20.39 -50.49
C GLN A 73 -2.47 -20.10 -51.95
N ALA A 74 -2.80 -18.85 -52.29
CA ALA A 74 -3.12 -18.46 -53.66
C ALA A 74 -1.93 -18.69 -54.61
N SER A 75 -0.72 -18.34 -54.18
CA SER A 75 0.51 -18.52 -54.96
C SER A 75 0.85 -20.00 -55.18
N ALA A 76 0.71 -20.83 -54.15
CA ALA A 76 0.89 -22.27 -54.25
C ALA A 76 -0.12 -22.91 -55.23
N ARG A 77 -1.41 -22.54 -55.13
CA ARG A 77 -2.44 -23.02 -56.06
C ARG A 77 -2.14 -22.60 -57.50
N GLN A 78 -1.75 -21.34 -57.72
CA GLN A 78 -1.40 -20.85 -59.05
C GLN A 78 -0.19 -21.58 -59.64
N ALA A 79 0.84 -21.84 -58.83
CA ALA A 79 2.00 -22.61 -59.27
C ALA A 79 1.62 -24.03 -59.69
N LEU A 80 0.72 -24.70 -58.96
CA LEU A 80 0.22 -26.04 -59.34
C LEU A 80 -0.57 -26.00 -60.65
N VAL A 81 -1.45 -25.01 -60.84
CA VAL A 81 -2.19 -24.85 -62.11
C VAL A 81 -1.23 -24.67 -63.29
N LEU A 82 -0.18 -23.87 -63.12
CA LEU A 82 0.85 -23.68 -64.16
C LEU A 82 1.68 -24.95 -64.41
N ALA A 83 1.96 -25.74 -63.37
CA ALA A 83 2.63 -27.03 -63.51
C ALA A 83 1.80 -28.00 -64.35
N ASP A 84 0.49 -28.12 -64.06
CA ASP A 84 -0.43 -28.97 -64.80
C ASP A 84 -0.59 -28.52 -66.26
N GLU A 85 -0.63 -27.21 -66.50
CA GLU A 85 -0.68 -26.66 -67.86
C GLU A 85 0.60 -26.94 -68.65
N ALA A 86 1.78 -26.82 -68.02
CA ALA A 86 3.06 -27.15 -68.65
C ALA A 86 3.15 -28.65 -68.99
N ARG A 87 2.70 -29.50 -68.07
CA ARG A 87 2.62 -30.95 -68.27
C ARG A 87 1.67 -31.32 -69.41
N ALA A 88 0.50 -30.69 -69.49
CA ALA A 88 -0.46 -30.91 -70.57
C ALA A 88 0.09 -30.51 -71.96
N LYS A 89 1.04 -29.55 -71.99
CA LYS A 89 1.76 -29.13 -73.20
C LYS A 89 3.00 -29.99 -73.52
N GLY A 90 3.31 -30.99 -72.69
CA GLY A 90 4.48 -31.87 -72.84
C GLY A 90 5.80 -31.24 -72.39
N ASP A 91 5.77 -30.12 -71.66
CA ASP A 91 6.95 -29.41 -71.17
C ASP A 91 7.26 -29.78 -69.71
N GLU A 92 7.73 -31.01 -69.50
CA GLU A 92 8.06 -31.51 -68.17
C GLU A 92 9.15 -30.77 -67.38
N PRO A 93 10.22 -30.23 -67.99
CA PRO A 93 11.17 -29.45 -67.21
C PRO A 93 10.53 -28.19 -66.63
N ARG A 94 9.60 -27.53 -67.34
CA ARG A 94 8.85 -26.40 -66.76
C ARG A 94 7.84 -26.84 -65.71
N ALA A 95 7.12 -27.95 -65.93
CA ALA A 95 6.19 -28.47 -64.93
C ALA A 95 6.89 -28.71 -63.58
N THR A 96 8.06 -29.37 -63.62
CA THR A 96 8.89 -29.64 -62.43
C THR A 96 9.33 -28.34 -61.70
N GLN A 97 9.65 -27.28 -62.44
CA GLN A 97 10.03 -25.99 -61.86
C GLN A 97 8.87 -25.34 -61.10
N PHE A 98 7.66 -25.37 -61.68
CA PHE A 98 6.47 -24.84 -61.02
C PHE A 98 6.07 -25.67 -59.79
N GLU A 99 6.21 -27.00 -59.84
CA GLU A 99 5.99 -27.85 -58.66
C GLU A 99 6.99 -27.55 -57.53
N THR A 100 8.25 -27.33 -57.87
CA THR A 100 9.28 -26.94 -56.89
C THR A 100 8.92 -25.57 -56.26
N ALA A 101 8.43 -24.62 -57.05
CA ALA A 101 7.94 -23.35 -56.53
C ALA A 101 6.73 -23.53 -55.60
N ALA A 102 5.77 -24.39 -55.96
CA ALA A 102 4.62 -24.72 -55.14
C ALA A 102 5.04 -25.35 -53.79
N GLN A 103 6.02 -26.26 -53.80
CA GLN A 103 6.61 -26.84 -52.58
C GLN A 103 7.27 -25.77 -51.70
N GLY A 104 7.96 -24.80 -52.31
CA GLY A 104 8.52 -23.64 -51.61
C GLY A 104 7.44 -22.81 -50.90
N PHE A 105 6.36 -22.48 -51.60
CA PHE A 105 5.22 -21.77 -50.99
C PHE A 105 4.55 -22.59 -49.89
N ALA A 106 4.39 -23.91 -50.06
CA ALA A 106 3.83 -24.79 -49.03
C ALA A 106 4.70 -24.82 -47.75
N THR A 107 6.02 -24.80 -47.89
CA THR A 107 6.94 -24.75 -46.75
C THR A 107 6.81 -23.43 -45.98
N GLN A 108 6.70 -22.31 -46.71
CA GLN A 108 6.46 -20.99 -46.11
C GLN A 108 5.09 -20.92 -45.44
N LEU A 109 4.06 -21.52 -46.06
CA LEU A 109 2.70 -21.58 -45.54
C LEU A 109 2.65 -22.24 -44.17
N VAL A 110 3.28 -23.41 -44.00
CA VAL A 110 3.35 -24.11 -42.69
C VAL A 110 4.00 -23.22 -41.63
N THR A 111 5.07 -22.50 -41.99
CA THR A 111 5.76 -21.59 -41.07
C THR A 111 4.86 -20.42 -40.65
N ALA A 112 4.12 -19.84 -41.60
CA ALA A 112 3.18 -18.76 -41.34
C ALA A 112 2.00 -19.23 -40.48
N GLU A 113 1.44 -20.42 -40.75
CA GLU A 113 0.38 -21.05 -39.96
C GLU A 113 0.80 -21.30 -38.51
N GLN A 114 2.03 -21.79 -38.29
CA GLN A 114 2.57 -21.95 -36.93
C GLN A 114 2.66 -20.61 -36.20
N SER A 115 3.13 -19.56 -36.89
CA SER A 115 3.24 -18.22 -36.29
C SER A 115 1.88 -17.62 -35.91
N ILE A 116 0.82 -17.98 -36.63
CA ILE A 116 -0.55 -17.56 -36.33
C ILE A 116 -1.04 -18.21 -35.05
N GLU A 117 -0.78 -19.50 -34.84
CA GLU A 117 -1.16 -20.20 -33.60
C GLU A 117 -0.45 -19.62 -32.38
N ASP A 118 0.84 -19.29 -32.52
CA ASP A 118 1.61 -18.62 -31.48
C ASP A 118 1.04 -17.20 -31.20
N LEU A 119 0.75 -16.42 -32.25
CA LEU A 119 0.16 -15.08 -32.12
C LEU A 119 -1.24 -15.13 -31.50
N LYS A 120 -2.04 -16.14 -31.81
CA LYS A 120 -3.37 -16.34 -31.25
C LYS A 120 -3.29 -16.60 -29.74
N THR A 121 -2.37 -17.47 -29.33
CA THR A 121 -2.10 -17.71 -27.90
C THR A 121 -1.73 -16.42 -27.16
N LEU A 122 -0.80 -15.65 -27.74
CA LEU A 122 -0.41 -14.35 -27.16
C LEU A 122 -1.56 -13.34 -27.16
N HIS A 123 -2.36 -13.30 -28.22
CA HIS A 123 -3.52 -12.43 -28.33
C HIS A 123 -4.58 -12.75 -27.26
N ASP A 124 -4.85 -14.03 -27.02
CA ASP A 124 -5.81 -14.46 -26.00
C ASP A 124 -5.33 -14.10 -24.59
N GLN A 125 -4.04 -14.27 -24.30
CA GLN A 125 -3.43 -13.80 -23.05
C GLN A 125 -3.55 -12.28 -22.90
N ALA A 126 -3.25 -11.53 -23.97
CA ALA A 126 -3.36 -10.08 -23.96
C ALA A 126 -4.82 -9.60 -23.82
N LEU A 127 -5.79 -10.33 -24.37
CA LEU A 127 -7.22 -10.04 -24.22
C LEU A 127 -7.66 -10.18 -22.76
N GLN A 128 -7.22 -11.24 -22.07
CA GLN A 128 -7.49 -11.43 -20.65
C GLN A 128 -6.85 -10.31 -19.81
N ALA A 129 -5.58 -9.98 -20.06
CA ALA A 129 -4.89 -8.90 -19.38
C ALA A 129 -5.56 -7.53 -19.61
N ALA A 130 -5.96 -7.24 -20.84
CA ALA A 130 -6.68 -6.02 -21.20
C ALA A 130 -8.05 -5.94 -20.49
N THR A 131 -8.76 -7.07 -20.38
CA THR A 131 -10.04 -7.14 -19.67
C THR A 131 -9.86 -6.86 -18.18
N GLN A 132 -8.87 -7.48 -17.54
CA GLN A 132 -8.55 -7.23 -16.13
C GLN A 132 -8.13 -5.77 -15.91
N ALA A 133 -7.32 -5.20 -16.80
CA ALA A 133 -6.90 -3.81 -16.73
C ALA A 133 -8.09 -2.84 -16.84
N LYS A 134 -9.03 -3.08 -17.76
CA LYS A 134 -10.27 -2.29 -17.88
C LYS A 134 -11.10 -2.36 -16.60
N GLN A 135 -11.31 -3.55 -16.06
CA GLN A 135 -12.05 -3.74 -14.81
C GLN A 135 -11.35 -3.02 -13.63
N ALA A 136 -10.02 -3.04 -13.57
CA ALA A 136 -9.27 -2.33 -12.54
C ALA A 136 -9.45 -0.81 -12.63
N VAL A 137 -9.42 -0.25 -13.85
CA VAL A 137 -9.69 1.18 -14.09
C VAL A 137 -11.12 1.55 -13.70
N GLU A 138 -12.11 0.75 -14.08
CA GLU A 138 -13.52 0.97 -13.73
C GLU A 138 -13.74 0.94 -12.21
N ARG A 139 -13.19 -0.07 -11.51
CA ARG A 139 -13.26 -0.15 -10.05
C ARG A 139 -12.60 1.05 -9.39
N ASN A 140 -11.44 1.48 -9.90
CA ASN A 140 -10.75 2.65 -9.36
C ASN A 140 -11.53 3.96 -9.62
N ALA A 141 -12.19 4.08 -10.78
CA ALA A 141 -13.08 5.21 -11.06
C ALA A 141 -14.25 5.27 -10.07
N MET A 142 -14.86 4.13 -9.73
CA MET A 142 -15.91 4.07 -8.70
C MET A 142 -15.38 4.49 -7.32
N VAL A 143 -14.20 4.02 -6.92
CA VAL A 143 -13.56 4.43 -5.66
C VAL A 143 -13.29 5.93 -5.64
N LEU A 144 -12.78 6.49 -6.75
CA LEU A 144 -12.57 7.93 -6.89
C LEU A 144 -13.89 8.71 -6.74
N GLN A 145 -14.96 8.25 -7.36
CA GLN A 145 -16.29 8.86 -7.25
C GLN A 145 -16.80 8.86 -5.80
N THR A 146 -16.66 7.74 -5.09
CA THR A 146 -17.02 7.63 -3.67
C THR A 146 -16.21 8.62 -2.83
N LYS A 147 -14.89 8.69 -3.02
CA LYS A 147 -14.03 9.65 -2.32
C LYS A 147 -14.42 11.10 -2.60
N LEU A 148 -14.81 11.44 -3.83
CA LEU A 148 -15.28 12.78 -4.19
C LEU A 148 -16.59 13.14 -3.47
N ALA A 149 -17.52 12.19 -3.36
CA ALA A 149 -18.75 12.37 -2.60
C ALA A 149 -18.47 12.56 -1.10
N GLU A 150 -17.59 11.74 -0.53
CA GLU A 150 -17.13 11.86 0.86
C GLU A 150 -16.44 13.21 1.12
N ARG A 151 -15.57 13.67 0.23
CA ARG A 151 -14.97 15.02 0.29
C ARG A 151 -16.04 16.09 0.43
N THR A 152 -17.06 16.04 -0.42
CA THR A 152 -18.13 17.07 -0.41
C THR A 152 -18.87 17.07 0.93
N LYS A 153 -19.18 15.88 1.46
CA LYS A 153 -19.81 15.72 2.77
C LYS A 153 -18.91 16.25 3.91
N LEU A 154 -17.63 15.87 3.92
CA LEU A 154 -16.68 16.28 4.95
C LEU A 154 -16.41 17.78 4.92
N LEU A 155 -16.31 18.39 3.73
CA LEU A 155 -16.15 19.83 3.59
C LEU A 155 -17.36 20.60 4.13
N SER A 156 -18.58 20.15 3.82
CA SER A 156 -19.81 20.75 4.37
C SER A 156 -19.87 20.65 5.89
N GLN A 157 -19.52 19.49 6.46
CA GLN A 157 -19.45 19.30 7.91
C GLN A 157 -18.39 20.19 8.56
N LEU A 158 -17.23 20.34 7.92
CA LEU A 158 -16.16 21.19 8.38
C LEU A 158 -16.58 22.66 8.38
N GLU A 159 -17.28 23.12 7.34
CA GLU A 159 -17.82 24.49 7.28
C GLU A 159 -18.86 24.74 8.37
N GLN A 160 -19.74 23.77 8.63
CA GLN A 160 -20.71 23.86 9.72
C GLN A 160 -20.02 23.94 11.09
N ALA A 161 -18.99 23.12 11.33
CA ALA A 161 -18.22 23.14 12.57
C ALA A 161 -17.45 24.47 12.73
N LYS A 162 -16.79 24.97 11.67
CA LYS A 162 -16.08 26.26 11.70
C LYS A 162 -17.03 27.43 11.98
N MET A 163 -18.26 27.41 11.46
CA MET A 163 -19.26 28.44 11.78
C MET A 163 -19.64 28.42 13.27
N GLN A 164 -19.88 27.23 13.84
CA GLN A 164 -20.18 27.11 15.28
C GLN A 164 -19.01 27.54 16.15
N GLU A 165 -17.78 27.22 15.75
CA GLU A 165 -16.56 27.67 16.42
C GLU A 165 -16.43 29.19 16.36
N GLN A 166 -16.64 29.79 15.18
CA GLN A 166 -16.58 31.24 15.00
C GLN A 166 -17.65 31.98 15.82
N VAL A 167 -18.91 31.50 15.82
CA VAL A 167 -19.99 32.07 16.64
C VAL A 167 -19.64 31.97 18.13
N SER A 168 -19.18 30.79 18.57
CA SER A 168 -18.78 30.57 19.97
C SER A 168 -17.56 31.41 20.37
N HIS A 169 -16.64 31.66 19.43
CA HIS A 169 -15.49 32.53 19.63
C HIS A 169 -15.93 33.99 19.77
N SER A 170 -16.81 34.48 18.89
CA SER A 170 -17.38 35.83 18.99
C SER A 170 -18.17 36.03 20.29
N LEU A 171 -18.97 35.04 20.72
CA LEU A 171 -19.68 35.08 22.00
C LEU A 171 -18.71 35.13 23.18
N ARG A 172 -17.62 34.36 23.15
CA ARG A 172 -16.56 34.40 24.17
C ARG A 172 -15.87 35.76 24.20
N GLN A 173 -15.48 36.30 23.06
CA GLN A 173 -14.87 37.64 22.96
C GLN A 173 -15.81 38.74 23.47
N MET A 174 -17.12 38.66 23.17
CA MET A 174 -18.11 39.59 23.71
C MET A 174 -18.29 39.43 25.22
N THR A 175 -18.24 38.21 25.75
CA THR A 175 -18.31 37.92 27.19
C THR A 175 -17.07 38.44 27.93
N GLU A 176 -15.89 38.31 27.32
CA GLU A 176 -14.63 38.87 27.84
C GLU A 176 -14.63 40.41 27.82
N LEU A 177 -15.28 41.05 26.85
CA LEU A 177 -15.43 42.51 26.79
C LEU A 177 -16.53 43.06 27.71
N ALA A 178 -17.56 42.28 28.00
CA ALA A 178 -18.72 42.69 28.81
C ALA A 178 -18.55 42.43 30.32
N ALA A 179 -17.44 41.82 30.76
CA ALA A 179 -17.10 41.67 32.17
C ALA A 179 -16.32 42.92 32.67
N PRO A 180 -16.92 43.84 33.46
CA PRO A 180 -16.16 44.90 34.11
C PRO A 180 -15.40 44.29 35.30
N GLY A 181 -14.16 43.84 35.08
CA GLY A 181 -13.36 43.29 36.17
C GLY A 181 -12.14 42.50 35.75
N ASN A 182 -11.28 43.03 34.87
CA ASN A 182 -9.94 42.47 34.68
C ASN A 182 -8.99 42.92 35.81
N THR A 183 -9.39 42.64 37.05
CA THR A 183 -8.49 42.51 38.19
C THR A 183 -8.66 41.08 38.66
N PRO A 184 -7.67 40.18 38.48
CA PRO A 184 -7.81 38.81 38.93
C PRO A 184 -8.18 38.84 40.41
N SER A 185 -9.28 38.17 40.76
CA SER A 185 -9.69 38.11 42.14
C SER A 185 -8.57 37.42 42.93
N LEU A 186 -8.40 37.78 44.20
CA LEU A 186 -7.40 37.12 45.06
C LEU A 186 -7.64 35.60 45.16
N GLU A 187 -8.86 35.15 44.87
CA GLU A 187 -9.24 33.75 44.81
C GLU A 187 -8.67 33.05 43.56
N GLU A 188 -8.80 33.63 42.36
CA GLU A 188 -8.23 33.04 41.14
C GLU A 188 -6.70 32.95 41.18
N VAL A 189 -6.05 33.94 41.80
CA VAL A 189 -4.59 33.91 42.03
C VAL A 189 -4.23 32.81 43.04
N ARG A 190 -5.04 32.64 44.10
CA ARG A 190 -4.87 31.57 45.09
C ARG A 190 -5.00 30.21 44.44
N ASP A 191 -6.05 29.97 43.66
CA ASP A 191 -6.26 28.71 42.94
C ASP A 191 -5.13 28.40 41.96
N LYS A 192 -4.60 29.43 41.28
CA LYS A 192 -3.47 29.26 40.36
C LYS A 192 -2.16 28.94 41.08
N ILE A 193 -1.97 29.48 42.29
CA ILE A 193 -0.84 29.15 43.16
C ILE A 193 -1.01 27.72 43.70
N GLU A 194 -2.19 27.35 44.21
CA GLU A 194 -2.48 26.01 44.71
C GLU A 194 -2.34 24.95 43.61
N LYS A 195 -2.82 25.25 42.39
CA LYS A 195 -2.65 24.37 41.23
C LYS A 195 -1.19 24.21 40.83
N ARG A 196 -0.39 25.28 40.87
CA ARG A 196 1.07 25.19 40.64
C ARG A 196 1.78 24.42 41.75
N TYR A 197 1.37 24.62 43.00
CA TYR A 197 1.94 23.92 44.15
C TYR A 197 1.64 22.42 44.10
N THR A 198 0.39 22.03 43.84
CA THR A 198 -0.04 20.63 43.67
C THR A 198 0.56 19.99 42.43
N THR A 199 0.70 20.71 41.32
CA THR A 199 1.39 20.20 40.12
C THR A 199 2.88 19.99 40.39
N ALA A 200 3.53 20.89 41.15
CA ALA A 200 4.93 20.74 41.54
C ALA A 200 5.13 19.54 42.48
N LEU A 201 4.28 19.38 43.49
CA LEU A 201 4.25 18.22 44.40
C LEU A 201 3.98 16.92 43.65
N GLY A 202 2.98 16.89 42.76
CA GLY A 202 2.68 15.74 41.92
C GLY A 202 3.81 15.39 40.95
N SER A 203 4.51 16.40 40.41
CA SER A 203 5.70 16.18 39.57
C SER A 203 6.91 15.68 40.35
N ALA A 204 7.04 16.05 41.64
CA ALA A 204 8.09 15.55 42.53
C ALA A 204 7.82 14.10 42.97
N GLU A 205 6.56 13.75 43.25
CA GLU A 205 6.14 12.36 43.50
C GLU A 205 6.23 11.48 42.25
N LEU A 206 5.93 12.01 41.07
CA LEU A 206 6.12 11.31 39.78
C LEU A 206 7.61 11.13 39.44
N ALA A 207 8.48 12.07 39.80
CA ALA A 207 9.92 11.91 39.63
C ALA A 207 10.47 10.82 40.57
N GLN A 208 10.03 10.78 41.84
CA GLN A 208 10.37 9.72 42.80
C GLN A 208 9.81 8.34 42.40
N ASN A 209 8.64 8.28 41.75
CA ASN A 209 7.99 7.02 41.35
C ASN A 209 8.08 6.71 39.83
N SER A 210 8.91 7.45 39.10
CA SER A 210 9.07 7.30 37.65
C SER A 210 9.57 5.89 37.29
N VAL A 211 9.11 5.38 36.15
CA VAL A 211 9.55 4.09 35.60
C VAL A 211 11.07 4.07 35.43
N GLN A 212 11.72 5.22 35.19
CA GLN A 212 13.17 5.38 35.18
C GLN A 212 13.84 5.06 36.54
N GLY A 213 13.27 5.51 37.66
CA GLY A 213 13.79 5.20 39.00
C GLY A 213 13.67 3.71 39.34
N ARG A 214 12.51 3.11 39.04
CA ARG A 214 12.31 1.66 39.15
C ARG A 214 13.18 0.85 38.18
N MET A 215 13.45 1.36 36.97
CA MET A 215 14.38 0.73 36.02
C MET A 215 15.81 0.77 36.52
N LEU A 216 16.27 1.89 37.08
CA LEU A 216 17.62 2.02 37.65
C LEU A 216 17.82 1.08 38.84
N GLU A 217 16.82 0.93 39.71
CA GLU A 217 16.85 -0.02 40.83
C GLU A 217 16.85 -1.49 40.35
N VAL A 218 16.07 -1.81 39.31
CA VAL A 218 16.11 -3.14 38.67
C VAL A 218 17.45 -3.39 37.96
N GLN A 219 18.04 -2.39 37.31
CA GLN A 219 19.35 -2.52 36.65
C GLN A 219 20.47 -2.72 37.68
N GLN A 220 20.40 -2.01 38.81
CA GLN A 220 21.35 -2.15 39.92
C GLN A 220 21.23 -3.53 40.57
N SER A 221 20.00 -3.98 40.87
CA SER A 221 19.73 -5.33 41.39
C SER A 221 20.20 -6.43 40.43
N THR A 222 19.98 -6.27 39.12
CA THR A 222 20.44 -7.25 38.11
C THR A 222 21.97 -7.29 38.02
N THR A 223 22.63 -6.15 38.15
CA THR A 223 24.11 -6.05 38.12
C THR A 223 24.72 -6.64 39.39
N GLU A 224 24.11 -6.40 40.56
CA GLU A 224 24.53 -7.00 41.83
C GLU A 224 24.32 -8.52 41.82
N MET A 225 23.19 -9.02 41.34
CA MET A 225 22.97 -10.47 41.17
C MET A 225 23.97 -11.10 40.19
N ALA A 226 24.24 -10.45 39.05
CA ALA A 226 25.24 -10.92 38.09
C ALA A 226 26.65 -10.91 38.69
N GLY A 227 26.97 -9.90 39.51
CA GLY A 227 28.20 -9.82 40.28
C GLY A 227 28.34 -10.97 41.27
N HIS A 228 27.30 -11.25 42.06
CA HIS A 228 27.26 -12.37 43.00
C HIS A 228 27.43 -13.73 42.31
N SER A 229 26.70 -13.97 41.22
CA SER A 229 26.81 -15.21 40.43
C SER A 229 28.21 -15.38 39.83
N ARG A 230 28.82 -14.28 39.34
CA ARG A 230 30.21 -14.31 38.83
C ARG A 230 31.22 -14.59 39.94
N LEU A 231 31.02 -14.04 41.13
CA LEU A 231 31.87 -14.28 42.30
C LEU A 231 31.75 -15.73 42.79
N GLU A 232 30.56 -16.32 42.76
CA GLU A 232 30.33 -17.74 43.04
C GLU A 232 30.98 -18.65 41.99
N GLN A 233 30.86 -18.31 40.70
CA GLN A 233 31.57 -19.03 39.63
C GLN A 233 33.09 -18.96 39.79
N ILE A 234 33.62 -17.79 40.18
CA ILE A 234 35.06 -17.63 40.46
C ILE A 234 35.46 -18.49 41.67
N ARG A 235 34.69 -18.49 42.76
CA ARG A 235 34.96 -19.38 43.90
C ARG A 235 34.86 -20.86 43.55
N ALA A 236 33.85 -21.25 42.77
CA ALA A 236 33.69 -22.62 42.29
C ALA A 236 34.86 -23.04 41.38
N SER A 237 35.34 -22.13 40.51
CA SER A 237 36.51 -22.37 39.66
C SER A 237 37.81 -22.46 40.45
N MET A 238 37.91 -21.78 41.60
CA MET A 238 39.06 -21.91 42.51
C MET A 238 38.96 -23.13 43.44
N ALA A 239 37.76 -23.60 43.75
CA ALA A 239 37.51 -24.78 44.59
C ALA A 239 37.48 -26.11 43.80
N GLY A 240 37.29 -26.06 42.48
CA GLY A 240 37.04 -27.22 41.62
C GLY A 240 38.18 -27.57 40.67
N GLY A 241 39.41 -27.73 41.20
CA GLY A 241 40.46 -28.45 40.49
C GLY A 241 40.18 -29.95 40.49
N LYS A 242 39.84 -30.50 39.32
CA LYS A 242 39.62 -31.93 38.96
C LYS A 242 38.21 -32.48 39.23
N VAL A 243 37.44 -32.75 38.17
CA VAL A 243 37.16 -34.08 37.57
C VAL A 243 36.13 -33.91 36.42
N ALA A 244 36.35 -34.72 35.39
CA ALA A 244 35.63 -34.98 34.14
C ALA A 244 34.10 -34.79 34.03
N GLY A 245 33.66 -34.56 32.79
CA GLY A 245 32.58 -35.36 32.21
C GLY A 245 31.38 -34.62 31.62
N GLU A 246 31.43 -34.39 30.30
CA GLU A 246 30.33 -34.56 29.33
C GLU A 246 29.09 -33.64 29.35
N VAL A 247 28.43 -33.66 28.18
CA VAL A 247 27.10 -33.13 27.81
C VAL A 247 27.10 -31.69 27.29
N THR A 248 26.69 -31.35 26.07
CA THR A 248 26.51 -31.97 24.73
C THR A 248 26.09 -30.79 23.83
N SER A 249 26.36 -30.91 22.53
CA SER A 249 26.03 -29.97 21.45
C SER A 249 24.53 -29.68 21.27
N GLY A 250 24.18 -28.47 20.81
CA GLY A 250 22.84 -28.12 20.31
C GLY A 250 22.78 -26.82 19.50
N GLN A 251 22.84 -26.95 18.18
CA GLN A 251 22.76 -25.91 17.13
C GLN A 251 21.35 -25.26 17.02
N PRO A 252 21.21 -24.00 16.57
CA PRO A 252 19.93 -23.26 16.45
C PRO A 252 19.19 -23.58 15.14
N ALA A 253 18.03 -24.25 15.20
CA ALA A 253 17.18 -24.45 14.02
C ALA A 253 15.66 -24.55 14.30
N SER A 254 15.18 -24.10 15.47
CA SER A 254 13.75 -24.26 15.83
C SER A 254 12.92 -22.96 15.92
N ALA A 255 13.50 -21.78 15.67
CA ALA A 255 12.77 -20.51 15.81
C ALA A 255 12.02 -20.06 14.54
N ALA A 256 12.32 -20.62 13.37
CA ALA A 256 11.71 -20.19 12.11
C ALA A 256 10.37 -20.89 11.79
N ALA A 257 10.15 -22.12 12.30
CA ALA A 257 8.95 -22.91 12.04
C ALA A 257 7.73 -22.44 12.85
N SER A 258 7.94 -21.86 14.03
CA SER A 258 6.87 -21.38 14.92
C SER A 258 6.21 -20.08 14.42
N ILE A 259 6.98 -19.20 13.77
CA ILE A 259 6.46 -17.91 13.26
C ILE A 259 5.56 -18.10 12.03
N GLN A 260 5.83 -19.11 11.19
CA GLN A 260 5.01 -19.40 10.01
C GLN A 260 3.65 -20.03 10.37
N GLN A 261 3.56 -20.78 11.48
CA GLN A 261 2.30 -21.36 11.95
C GLN A 261 1.35 -20.32 12.54
N GLU A 262 1.87 -19.29 13.22
CA GLU A 262 1.04 -18.24 13.83
C GLU A 262 0.43 -17.28 12.78
N ILE A 263 1.13 -17.07 11.66
CA ILE A 263 0.61 -16.24 10.55
C ILE A 263 -0.53 -16.95 9.80
N GLN A 264 -0.46 -18.28 9.63
CA GLN A 264 -1.51 -19.03 8.95
C GLN A 264 -2.81 -19.13 9.76
N GLN A 265 -2.74 -19.17 11.10
CA GLN A 265 -3.93 -19.14 11.97
C GLN A 265 -4.66 -17.79 11.94
N ARG A 266 -3.92 -16.67 11.89
CA ARG A 266 -4.55 -15.33 11.81
C ARG A 266 -5.26 -15.06 10.47
N VAL A 267 -4.79 -15.65 9.38
CA VAL A 267 -5.43 -15.48 8.06
C VAL A 267 -6.73 -16.28 7.95
N GLN A 268 -6.83 -17.45 8.60
CA GLN A 268 -8.06 -18.27 8.60
C GLN A 268 -9.18 -17.68 9.48
N GLN A 269 -8.85 -16.98 10.56
CA GLN A 269 -9.87 -16.32 11.40
C GLN A 269 -10.52 -15.11 10.72
N THR A 270 -9.82 -14.42 9.82
CA THR A 270 -10.34 -13.23 9.11
C THR A 270 -11.28 -13.60 7.96
N GLN A 271 -11.29 -14.85 7.49
CA GLN A 271 -12.15 -15.30 6.37
C GLN A 271 -13.47 -15.97 6.81
N ALA A 272 -13.71 -16.15 8.11
CA ALA A 272 -14.88 -16.88 8.63
C ALA A 272 -16.03 -16.02 9.18
N GLN A 273 -16.10 -14.71 8.89
CA GLN A 273 -17.26 -13.88 9.25
C GLN A 273 -17.95 -13.29 8.02
N PRO A 274 -18.94 -14.00 7.44
CA PRO A 274 -20.00 -13.39 6.66
C PRO A 274 -21.16 -12.95 7.57
N THR A 275 -21.43 -11.66 7.56
CA THR A 275 -22.79 -11.07 7.47
C THR A 275 -23.91 -11.74 8.28
N GLN A 276 -24.09 -11.38 9.56
CA GLN A 276 -25.38 -11.50 10.25
C GLN A 276 -25.59 -10.34 11.21
N GLN A 277 -26.14 -9.23 10.71
CA GLN A 277 -26.84 -8.25 11.56
C GLN A 277 -27.79 -7.38 10.72
N ILE A 278 -28.75 -8.00 10.05
CA ILE A 278 -29.98 -7.33 9.60
C ILE A 278 -31.14 -8.32 9.74
N GLN A 279 -31.59 -8.60 10.97
CA GLN A 279 -32.94 -9.10 11.22
C GLN A 279 -33.21 -9.05 12.72
N GLN A 280 -34.09 -8.16 13.17
CA GLN A 280 -35.08 -8.32 14.24
C GLN A 280 -35.53 -6.95 14.78
N ASN A 281 -36.66 -6.46 14.26
CA ASN A 281 -37.54 -5.57 14.98
C ASN A 281 -38.98 -6.04 14.67
N PRO A 282 -39.71 -6.63 15.63
CA PRO A 282 -41.13 -6.91 15.44
C PRO A 282 -41.98 -5.66 15.75
N PRO A 283 -43.17 -5.52 15.12
CA PRO A 283 -44.08 -4.42 15.38
C PRO A 283 -44.83 -4.60 16.71
N ALA A 284 -44.82 -3.57 17.55
CA ALA A 284 -45.70 -3.48 18.71
C ALA A 284 -47.10 -3.00 18.27
N SER A 285 -48.02 -3.96 18.19
CA SER A 285 -49.45 -3.78 18.46
C SER A 285 -49.66 -4.09 19.96
N GLN A 286 -50.49 -3.48 20.79
CA GLN A 286 -51.85 -2.93 20.69
C GLN A 286 -52.09 -2.08 21.96
N GLY A 287 -53.14 -1.26 21.99
CA GLY A 287 -53.74 -0.74 23.23
C GLY A 287 -54.11 0.73 23.18
#